data_AF-A0A656GPE0-F1
#
_entry.id   AF-A0A656GPE0-F1
#
_cell.length_a   1.000
_cell.length_b   1.000
_cell.length_c   1.000
_cell.angle_alpha   90.00
_cell.angle_beta   90.00
_cell.angle_gamma   90.00
#
_symmetry.space_group_name_H-M   'P 1'
#
loop_
_entity.id
_entity.type
_entity.pdbx_description
1 polymer ?
#
loop_
_entity_poly.entity_id
_entity_poly.type
_entity_poly.pdbx_seq_one_letter_code
_entity_poly.pdbx_strand_id
1 'polypeptide(L)'
;MIVDPDLPGLATKITQNYSNAQIAQLIRMISPVSPCALMAADEFERVMAVLAGQNRRRAFSDRSISAARLVLVMGASVSEAALETGLTRQVVHA
;
A
#
# COMPACT_ATOMS: atom_id res chain seq x y z
N MET A 1 10.33 -8.58 -30.49
CA MET A 1 11.35 -7.51 -30.62
C MET A 1 11.34 -6.76 -29.30
N ILE A 2 12.21 -7.13 -28.36
CA ILE A 2 12.32 -6.44 -27.07
C ILE A 2 13.30 -5.32 -27.32
N VAL A 3 12.79 -4.10 -27.50
CA VAL A 3 13.62 -2.90 -27.45
C VAL A 3 14.12 -2.85 -26.02
N ASP A 4 15.42 -3.03 -25.78
CA ASP A 4 16.03 -2.71 -24.49
C ASP A 4 15.72 -1.23 -24.24
N PRO A 5 14.77 -0.90 -23.33
CA PRO A 5 14.59 0.49 -22.99
C PRO A 5 15.87 0.91 -22.30
N ASP A 6 16.39 2.11 -22.61
CA ASP A 6 17.46 2.73 -21.85
C ASP A 6 17.02 2.85 -20.38
N LEU A 7 17.29 1.79 -19.61
CA LEU A 7 16.88 1.63 -18.22
C LEU A 7 17.44 2.77 -17.35
N PRO A 8 18.70 3.21 -17.52
CA PRO A 8 19.20 4.42 -16.88
C PRO A 8 18.41 5.69 -17.21
N GLY A 9 18.08 5.92 -18.47
CA GLY A 9 17.30 7.09 -18.90
C GLY A 9 15.87 7.05 -18.36
N LEU A 10 15.26 5.87 -18.31
CA LEU A 10 13.94 5.67 -17.71
C LEU A 10 13.96 5.89 -16.19
N ALA A 11 14.98 5.37 -15.50
CA ALA A 11 15.15 5.56 -14.06
C ALA A 11 15.29 7.04 -13.71
N THR A 12 16.05 7.80 -14.51
CA THR A 12 16.21 9.25 -14.34
C THR A 12 14.89 10.01 -14.55
N LYS A 13 14.09 9.61 -15.55
CA LYS A 13 12.75 10.20 -15.75
C LYS A 13 11.82 9.90 -14.56
N ILE A 14 11.91 8.72 -13.98
CA ILE A 14 11.09 8.35 -12.82
C ILE A 14 11.49 9.18 -11.59
N THR A 15 12.79 9.31 -11.30
CA THR A 15 13.27 10.09 -10.15
C THR A 15 13.05 11.59 -10.27
N GLN A 16 12.94 12.13 -11.50
CA GLN A 16 12.63 13.54 -11.73
C GLN A 16 11.14 13.86 -11.62
N ASN A 17 10.25 12.94 -11.99
CA ASN A 17 8.81 13.22 -12.09
C ASN A 17 7.98 12.74 -10.90
N TYR A 18 8.53 11.85 -10.07
CA TYR A 18 7.83 11.28 -8.92
C TYR A 18 8.62 11.51 -7.64
N SER A 19 7.90 11.84 -6.56
CA SER A 19 8.51 11.84 -5.22
C SER A 19 8.88 10.42 -4.79
N ASN A 20 9.82 10.29 -3.85
CA ASN A 20 10.21 8.98 -3.29
C ASN A 20 9.02 8.18 -2.76
N ALA A 21 8.00 8.85 -2.21
CA ALA A 21 6.76 8.21 -1.74
C ALA A 21 5.95 7.61 -2.90
N GLN A 22 5.78 8.36 -3.99
CA GLN A 22 5.09 7.89 -5.20
C GLN A 22 5.85 6.78 -5.91
N ILE A 23 7.18 6.86 -5.95
CA ILE A 23 8.04 5.78 -6.48
C ILE A 23 7.87 4.51 -5.65
N ALA A 24 7.88 4.63 -4.32
CA ALA A 24 7.64 3.50 -3.43
C ALA A 24 6.25 2.89 -3.66
N GLN A 25 5.21 3.72 -3.83
CA GLN A 25 3.86 3.24 -4.16
C GLN A 25 3.80 2.50 -5.51
N LEU A 26 4.42 3.07 -6.55
CA LEU A 26 4.54 2.45 -7.88
C LEU A 26 5.23 1.10 -7.79
N ILE A 27 6.36 1.02 -7.09
CA ILE A 27 7.09 -0.24 -6.87
C ILE A 27 6.18 -1.27 -6.19
N ARG A 28 5.44 -0.89 -5.15
CA ARG A 28 4.49 -1.81 -4.47
C ARG A 28 3.37 -2.30 -5.38
N MET A 29 2.94 -1.51 -6.37
CA MET A 29 1.90 -1.91 -7.33
C MET A 29 2.41 -2.85 -8.42
N ILE A 30 3.67 -2.70 -8.84
CA ILE A 30 4.25 -3.46 -9.96
C ILE A 30 5.08 -4.66 -9.51
N SER A 31 5.59 -4.67 -8.26
CA SER A 31 6.31 -5.81 -7.74
C SER A 31 5.36 -6.99 -7.53
N PRO A 32 5.77 -8.22 -7.88
CA PRO A 32 5.10 -9.40 -7.34
C PRO A 32 5.09 -9.28 -5.82
N VAL A 33 3.91 -9.51 -5.23
CA VAL A 33 3.57 -9.42 -3.79
C VAL A 33 4.78 -9.08 -2.93
N SER A 34 4.88 -7.82 -2.49
CA SER A 34 5.96 -7.33 -1.62
C SER A 34 6.31 -8.41 -0.58
N PRO A 35 7.58 -8.74 -0.34
CA PRO A 35 7.94 -9.75 0.67
C PRO A 35 7.45 -9.37 2.08
N CYS A 36 7.11 -8.09 2.29
CA CYS A 36 6.52 -7.58 3.51
C CYS A 36 4.97 -7.55 3.48
N ALA A 37 4.33 -7.87 2.36
CA ALA A 37 2.88 -8.03 2.29
C ALA A 37 2.48 -9.29 3.05
N LEU A 38 1.46 -9.15 3.88
CA LEU A 38 0.96 -10.20 4.75
C LEU A 38 -0.20 -10.99 4.13
N MET A 39 -0.86 -10.44 3.10
CA MET A 39 -1.95 -11.10 2.39
C MET A 39 -2.14 -10.54 0.99
N ALA A 40 -2.81 -11.30 0.14
CA ALA A 40 -3.21 -10.84 -1.19
C ALA A 40 -4.39 -9.86 -1.14
N ALA A 41 -4.57 -9.06 -2.19
CA ALA A 41 -5.61 -8.04 -2.24
C ALA A 41 -7.03 -8.65 -2.14
N ASP A 42 -7.27 -9.79 -2.79
CA ASP A 42 -8.55 -10.49 -2.76
C ASP A 42 -8.86 -11.10 -1.37
N GLU A 43 -7.82 -11.56 -0.66
CA GLU A 43 -7.94 -12.01 0.72
C GLU A 43 -8.32 -10.87 1.66
N PHE A 44 -7.69 -9.71 1.49
CA PHE A 44 -8.04 -8.51 2.24
C PHE A 44 -9.51 -8.11 2.04
N GLU A 45 -10.04 -8.11 0.81
CA GLU A 45 -11.46 -7.81 0.58
C GLU A 45 -12.39 -8.79 1.30
N ARG A 46 -12.05 -10.09 1.27
CA ARG A 46 -12.84 -11.13 1.97
C ARG A 46 -12.86 -10.87 3.47
N VAL A 47 -11.71 -10.56 4.07
CA VAL A 47 -11.61 -10.24 5.51
C VAL A 47 -12.43 -8.99 5.84
N MET A 48 -12.30 -7.92 5.04
CA MET A 48 -13.05 -6.69 5.27
C MET A 48 -14.56 -6.88 5.16
N ALA A 49 -15.03 -7.72 4.23
CA ALA A 49 -16.45 -8.06 4.11
C ALA A 49 -16.97 -8.82 5.36
N VAL A 50 -16.18 -9.77 5.88
CA VAL A 50 -16.51 -10.50 7.12
C VAL A 50 -16.54 -9.55 8.31
N LEU A 51 -15.52 -8.69 8.45
CA LEU A 51 -15.45 -7.71 9.53
C LEU A 51 -16.62 -6.73 9.48
N ALA A 52 -16.99 -6.24 8.29
CA ALA A 52 -18.15 -5.37 8.11
C ALA A 52 -19.46 -6.05 8.56
N GLY A 53 -19.62 -7.35 8.28
CA GLY A 53 -20.79 -8.13 8.72
C GLY A 53 -20.80 -8.46 10.22
N GLN A 54 -19.64 -8.52 10.88
CA GLN A 54 -19.52 -8.85 12.30
C GLN A 54 -19.51 -7.63 13.23
N ASN A 55 -19.15 -6.44 12.73
CA ASN A 55 -18.96 -5.27 13.57
C ASN A 55 -20.28 -4.65 14.03
N ARG A 56 -20.72 -4.98 15.25
CA ARG A 56 -21.97 -4.47 15.84
C ARG A 56 -21.89 -3.06 16.45
N ARG A 57 -20.69 -2.47 16.53
CA ARG A 57 -20.46 -1.20 17.26
C ARG A 57 -20.20 -0.01 16.35
N ARG A 58 -19.19 -0.07 15.47
CA ARG A 58 -18.86 1.02 14.52
C ARG A 58 -17.97 0.49 13.39
N ALA A 59 -18.28 0.89 12.16
CA ALA A 59 -17.43 0.57 11.01
C ALA A 59 -16.06 1.29 11.11
N PHE A 60 -15.03 0.68 10.53
CA PHE A 60 -13.73 1.33 10.36
C PHE A 60 -13.86 2.53 9.42
N SER A 61 -13.05 3.56 9.66
CA SER A 61 -12.97 4.70 8.75
C SER A 61 -12.26 4.33 7.45
N ASP A 62 -12.57 5.01 6.35
CA ASP A 62 -11.89 4.80 5.06
C ASP A 62 -10.37 5.00 5.17
N ARG A 63 -9.92 5.91 6.03
CA ARG A 63 -8.49 6.12 6.32
C ARG A 63 -7.86 4.91 6.99
N SER A 64 -8.55 4.30 7.96
CA SER A 64 -8.09 3.09 8.64
C SER A 64 -8.04 1.90 7.67
N ILE A 65 -9.05 1.77 6.80
CA ILE A 65 -9.09 0.72 5.77
C ILE A 65 -7.94 0.91 4.77
N SER A 66 -7.69 2.15 4.36
CA SER A 66 -6.59 2.48 3.45
C SER A 66 -5.22 2.21 4.08
N ALA A 67 -5.04 2.54 5.37
CA ALA A 67 -3.81 2.25 6.10
C ALA A 67 -3.57 0.73 6.21
N ALA A 68 -4.62 -0.03 6.52
CA ALA A 68 -4.56 -1.49 6.58
C ALA A 68 -4.20 -2.09 5.21
N ARG A 69 -4.76 -1.59 4.11
CA ARG A 69 -4.39 -2.05 2.76
C ARG A 69 -2.92 -1.75 2.44
N LEU A 70 -2.44 -0.56 2.78
CA LEU A 70 -1.03 -0.18 2.56
C LEU A 70 -0.08 -1.13 3.29
N VAL A 71 -0.38 -1.48 4.54
CA VAL A 71 0.47 -2.39 5.33
C VAL A 71 0.30 -3.84 4.89
N LEU A 72 -0.92 -4.35 4.92
CA LEU A 72 -1.21 -5.79 4.77
C LEU A 72 -1.08 -6.29 3.34
N VAL A 73 -1.45 -5.48 2.35
CA VAL A 73 -1.48 -5.87 0.94
C VAL A 73 -0.27 -5.35 0.18
N MET A 74 0.14 -4.10 0.46
CA MET A 74 1.23 -3.46 -0.26
C MET A 74 2.59 -3.58 0.46
N GLY A 75 2.62 -4.07 1.70
CA GLY A 75 3.85 -4.24 2.48
C GLY A 75 4.52 -2.93 2.88
N ALA A 76 3.76 -1.84 2.99
CA ALA A 76 4.25 -0.56 3.50
C ALA A 76 4.53 -0.64 5.01
N SER A 77 5.52 0.11 5.48
CA SER A 77 5.75 0.28 6.91
C SER A 77 4.64 1.08 7.58
N VAL A 78 4.48 0.91 8.89
CA VAL A 78 3.55 1.70 9.72
C VAL A 78 3.79 3.21 9.57
N SER A 79 5.05 3.62 9.42
CA SER A 79 5.41 5.03 9.22
C SER A 79 4.93 5.59 7.87
N GLU A 80 5.07 4.81 6.80
CA GLU A 80 4.61 5.21 5.47
C GLU A 80 3.07 5.24 5.40
N ALA A 81 2.40 4.22 5.95
CA ALA A 81 0.94 4.19 5.97
C ALA A 81 0.35 5.33 6.82
N ALA A 82 0.98 5.68 7.94
CA ALA A 82 0.60 6.83 8.76
C ALA A 82 0.73 8.16 7.98
N LEU A 83 1.85 8.34 7.28
CA LEU A 83 2.10 9.53 6.46
C LEU A 83 1.07 9.66 5.33
N GLU A 84 0.82 8.58 4.60
CA GLU A 84 -0.06 8.56 3.42
C GLU A 84 -1.54 8.79 3.80
N THR A 85 -1.97 8.30 4.96
CA THR A 85 -3.37 8.40 5.41
C THR A 85 -3.64 9.56 6.37
N GLY A 86 -2.59 10.29 6.77
CA GLY A 86 -2.68 11.35 7.78
C GLY A 86 -3.09 10.83 9.16
N LEU A 87 -2.85 9.55 9.45
CA LEU A 87 -3.10 8.92 10.75
C LEU A 87 -1.82 8.96 11.61
N THR A 88 -1.97 8.84 12.93
CA THR A 88 -0.80 8.65 13.79
C THR A 88 -0.32 7.20 13.68
N ARG A 89 0.99 6.97 13.89
CA ARG A 89 1.56 5.60 13.89
C ARG A 89 0.87 4.66 14.88
N GLN A 90 0.43 5.20 16.02
CA GLN A 90 -0.31 4.43 17.03
C GLN A 90 -1.64 3.92 16.49
N VAL A 91 -2.38 4.74 15.74
CA VAL A 91 -3.67 4.34 15.15
C VAL A 91 -3.49 3.30 14.04
N VAL A 92 -2.38 3.34 13.31
CA VAL A 92 -2.07 2.35 12.26
C VAL A 92 -1.62 1.00 12.84
N HIS A 93 -1.01 1.01 14.03
CA HIS A 93 -0.52 -0.21 14.70
C HIS A 93 -1.59 -0.89 15.58
N ALA A 94 -2.61 -0.17 16.02
CA ALA A 94 -3.65 -0.65 16.94
C ALA A 94 -4.61 -1.64 16.28
#